data_AF-A0A821T7G9-F1
#
_entry.id   AF-A0A821T7G9-F1
#
_cell.length_a   1.000
_cell.length_b   1.000
_cell.length_c   1.000
_cell.angle_alpha   90.00
_cell.angle_beta   90.00
_cell.angle_gamma   90.00
#
_symmetry.space_group_name_H-M   'P 1'
#
loop_
_entity.id
_entity.type
_entity.pdbx_description
1 polymer ?
#
loop_
_entity_poly.entity_id
_entity_poly.type
_entity_poly.pdbx_seq_one_letter_code
_entity_poly.pdbx_strand_id
1 'polypeptide(L)'
;MHFNAEAASQNSKPVQCYICLQYNHVAKYFKTKQQVCSRCGDNHRIELCTATNDAIKCCNCKGNHLATSNDCPNYKEQHKRMLNLINQYSSTSKPTVTAPAIHDVNEFPSLPGMYQRQPQQLHNDILDELINVLTSKMEKIIEETTKRLFKSLQEKIKKIEKTIASVESLVNDDTFDPTSDSDEEIQMLNDNNN
;
A
#
# COMPACT_ATOMS: atom_id res chain seq x y z
N MET A 1 -8.08 11.66 34.67
CA MET A 1 -7.89 12.77 33.70
C MET A 1 -9.26 13.11 33.16
N HIS A 2 -9.77 14.31 33.43
CA HIS A 2 -11.04 14.77 32.85
C HIS A 2 -10.74 15.42 31.51
N PHE A 3 -11.27 14.85 30.43
CA PHE A 3 -11.23 15.46 29.11
C PHE A 3 -12.44 16.40 29.01
N ASN A 4 -12.19 17.70 28.91
CA ASN A 4 -13.24 18.64 28.56
C ASN A 4 -13.54 18.44 27.07
N ALA A 5 -14.70 17.87 26.76
CA ALA A 5 -15.17 17.79 25.39
C ALA A 5 -15.55 19.20 24.92
N GLU A 6 -14.91 19.66 23.84
CA GLU A 6 -15.30 20.90 23.19
C GLU A 6 -16.70 20.75 22.56
N ALA A 7 -17.47 21.83 22.55
CA ALA A 7 -18.77 21.85 21.90
C ALA A 7 -18.61 21.56 20.40
N ALA A 8 -19.44 20.67 19.86
CA ALA A 8 -19.39 20.33 18.44
C ALA A 8 -19.62 21.59 17.58
N SER A 9 -18.65 21.89 16.70
CA SER A 9 -18.79 22.96 15.71
C SER A 9 -19.81 22.54 14.65
N GLN A 10 -20.93 23.26 14.56
CA GLN A 10 -21.95 23.03 13.55
C GLN A 10 -21.73 23.94 12.34
N ASN A 11 -21.60 23.36 11.14
CA ASN A 11 -21.47 24.12 9.91
C ASN A 11 -22.84 24.67 9.47
N SER A 12 -23.01 25.99 9.53
CA SER A 12 -24.23 26.69 9.14
C SER A 12 -24.34 26.98 7.64
N LYS A 13 -23.27 26.76 6.86
CA LYS A 13 -23.24 27.10 5.44
C LYS A 13 -23.91 26.01 4.58
N PRO A 14 -24.78 26.39 3.64
CA PRO A 14 -25.36 25.44 2.68
C PRO A 14 -24.29 24.73 1.87
N VAL A 15 -24.45 23.43 1.69
CA VAL A 15 -23.59 22.64 0.81
C VAL A 15 -23.87 23.03 -0.64
N GLN A 16 -22.83 23.48 -1.35
CA GLN A 16 -22.86 23.80 -2.78
C GLN A 16 -21.95 22.84 -3.56
N CYS A 17 -22.47 22.31 -4.67
CA CYS A 17 -21.71 21.44 -5.55
C CYS A 17 -20.70 22.25 -6.38
N TYR A 18 -19.42 21.89 -6.37
CA TYR A 18 -18.39 22.58 -7.18
C TYR A 18 -18.49 22.33 -8.70
N ILE A 19 -19.30 21.35 -9.13
CA ILE A 19 -19.47 21.02 -10.55
C ILE A 19 -20.68 21.76 -11.13
N CYS A 20 -21.87 21.61 -10.56
CA CYS A 20 -23.08 22.25 -11.09
C CYS A 20 -23.49 23.54 -10.37
N LEU A 21 -22.80 23.92 -9.28
CA LEU A 21 -23.03 25.12 -8.48
C LEU A 21 -24.42 25.22 -7.81
N GLN A 22 -25.19 24.13 -7.82
CA GLN A 22 -26.46 23.99 -7.10
C GLN A 22 -26.23 23.58 -5.64
N TYR A 23 -27.26 23.81 -4.82
CA TYR A 23 -27.25 23.45 -3.40
C TYR A 23 -27.77 22.02 -3.16
N ASN A 24 -27.53 21.49 -1.96
CA ASN A 24 -28.03 20.20 -1.43
C ASN A 24 -27.31 18.92 -1.87
N HIS A 25 -26.20 19.01 -2.62
CA HIS A 25 -25.36 17.84 -2.89
C HIS A 25 -23.88 18.21 -3.06
N VAL A 26 -23.01 17.24 -2.85
CA VAL A 26 -21.57 17.40 -3.06
C VAL A 26 -21.15 16.90 -4.44
N ALA A 27 -20.06 17.46 -4.96
CA ALA A 27 -19.50 17.12 -6.27
C ALA A 27 -19.21 15.62 -6.46
N LYS A 28 -18.88 14.91 -5.36
CA LYS A 28 -18.61 13.46 -5.38
C LYS A 28 -19.76 12.62 -5.95
N TYR A 29 -21.01 13.05 -5.74
CA TYR A 29 -22.20 12.31 -6.18
C TYR A 29 -22.80 12.84 -7.48
N PHE A 30 -22.15 13.82 -8.10
CA PHE A 30 -22.62 14.37 -9.36
C PHE A 30 -22.15 13.49 -10.53
N LYS A 31 -23.09 13.03 -11.36
CA LYS A 31 -22.84 12.02 -12.40
C LYS A 31 -22.11 12.57 -13.63
N THR A 32 -22.21 13.87 -13.89
CA THR A 32 -21.72 14.50 -15.12
C THR A 32 -20.38 15.19 -14.88
N LYS A 33 -19.47 15.13 -15.85
CA LYS A 33 -18.17 15.84 -15.78
C LYS A 33 -18.21 17.28 -16.30
N GLN A 34 -19.37 17.72 -16.81
CA GLN A 34 -19.55 19.08 -17.30
C GLN A 34 -19.66 20.04 -16.10
N GLN A 35 -18.65 20.89 -15.96
CA GLN A 35 -18.63 21.92 -14.93
C GLN A 35 -19.36 23.17 -15.42
N VAL A 36 -20.18 23.74 -14.56
CA VAL A 36 -20.86 25.01 -14.75
C VAL A 36 -19.94 26.14 -14.26
N CYS A 37 -19.81 27.18 -15.08
CA CYS A 37 -19.01 28.34 -14.76
C CYS A 37 -19.71 29.20 -13.69
N SER A 38 -18.99 29.58 -12.65
CA SER A 38 -19.53 30.44 -11.58
C SER A 38 -19.72 31.90 -11.98
N ARG A 39 -19.12 32.33 -13.11
CA ARG A 39 -19.26 33.68 -13.65
C ARG A 39 -20.47 33.83 -14.55
N CYS A 40 -20.64 32.99 -15.58
CA CYS A 40 -21.72 33.15 -16.57
C CYS A 40 -22.80 32.07 -16.52
N GLY A 41 -22.58 30.96 -15.80
CA GLY A 41 -23.53 29.85 -15.71
C GLY A 41 -23.52 28.88 -16.90
N ASP A 42 -22.57 29.00 -17.84
CA ASP A 42 -22.43 28.08 -18.98
C ASP A 42 -21.56 26.86 -18.64
N ASN A 43 -21.61 25.84 -19.50
CA ASN A 43 -20.90 24.56 -19.34
C ASN A 43 -19.41 24.66 -19.71
N HIS A 44 -18.62 25.34 -18.88
CA HIS A 44 -17.17 25.35 -18.98
C HIS A 44 -16.50 25.62 -17.61
N ARG A 45 -15.19 25.38 -17.54
CA ARG A 45 -14.37 25.74 -16.37
C ARG A 45 -14.17 27.24 -16.31
N ILE A 46 -14.14 27.82 -15.11
CA ILE A 46 -13.98 29.28 -14.91
C ILE A 46 -12.75 29.86 -15.63
N GLU A 47 -11.67 29.08 -15.77
CA GLU A 47 -10.43 29.46 -16.46
C GLU A 47 -10.61 29.68 -17.97
N LEU A 48 -11.59 29.01 -18.59
CA LEU A 48 -11.93 29.13 -20.01
C LEU A 48 -13.05 30.14 -20.27
N CYS A 49 -13.45 30.89 -19.24
CA CYS A 49 -14.57 31.81 -19.34
C CYS A 49 -14.15 33.09 -20.06
N THR A 50 -14.78 33.36 -21.20
CA THR A 50 -14.61 34.59 -22.00
C THR A 50 -15.60 35.70 -21.62
N ALA A 51 -16.45 35.47 -20.62
CA ALA A 51 -17.45 36.44 -20.19
C ALA A 51 -16.79 37.68 -19.58
N THR A 52 -17.18 38.86 -20.05
CA THR A 52 -16.81 40.15 -19.45
C THR A 52 -17.53 40.36 -18.12
N ASN A 53 -17.09 41.35 -17.32
CA ASN A 53 -17.70 41.62 -16.01
C ASN A 53 -19.20 41.98 -16.10
N ASP A 54 -19.66 42.48 -17.24
CA ASP A 54 -21.07 42.80 -17.49
C ASP A 54 -21.93 41.57 -17.82
N ALA A 55 -21.30 40.44 -18.15
CA ALA A 55 -21.95 39.18 -18.48
C ALA A 55 -21.98 38.20 -17.29
N ILE A 56 -21.79 38.70 -16.05
CA ILE A 56 -21.88 37.87 -14.86
C ILE A 56 -23.35 37.49 -14.62
N LYS A 57 -23.59 36.19 -14.50
CA LYS A 57 -24.91 35.62 -14.32
C LYS A 57 -24.86 34.42 -13.39
N CYS A 58 -25.62 34.51 -12.31
CA CYS A 58 -25.77 33.42 -11.36
C CYS A 58 -26.56 32.25 -11.99
N CYS A 59 -26.04 31.02 -11.92
CA CYS A 59 -26.77 29.84 -12.41
C CYS A 59 -28.05 29.54 -11.61
N ASN A 60 -28.12 29.96 -10.35
CA ASN A 60 -29.23 29.64 -9.45
C ASN A 60 -30.39 30.64 -9.56
N CYS A 61 -30.12 31.95 -9.44
CA CYS A 61 -31.15 32.99 -9.48
C CYS A 61 -31.18 33.80 -10.79
N LYS A 62 -30.22 33.58 -11.70
CA LYS A 62 -30.07 34.33 -12.96
C LYS A 62 -29.79 35.84 -12.79
N GLY A 63 -29.45 36.29 -11.58
CA GLY A 63 -29.08 37.68 -11.29
C GLY A 63 -27.65 38.03 -11.66
N ASN A 64 -27.33 39.33 -11.67
CA ASN A 64 -26.00 39.87 -11.99
C ASN A 64 -25.04 39.78 -10.80
N HIS A 65 -24.62 38.56 -10.46
CA HIS A 65 -23.58 38.27 -9.47
C HIS A 65 -23.04 36.85 -9.67
N LEU A 66 -21.89 36.55 -9.06
CA LEU A 66 -21.30 35.20 -9.08
C LEU A 66 -22.24 34.18 -8.43
N ALA A 67 -22.24 32.95 -8.94
CA ALA A 67 -23.01 31.84 -8.37
C ALA A 67 -22.60 31.46 -6.93
N THR A 68 -21.42 31.89 -6.49
CA THR A 68 -20.87 31.68 -5.15
C THR A 68 -21.07 32.88 -4.21
N SER A 69 -21.73 33.96 -4.67
CA SER A 69 -21.96 35.15 -3.84
C SER A 69 -23.03 34.87 -2.77
N ASN A 70 -22.76 35.35 -1.55
CA ASN A 70 -23.69 35.31 -0.42
C ASN A 70 -24.90 36.23 -0.62
N ASP A 71 -24.83 37.15 -1.59
CA ASP A 71 -25.92 38.07 -1.91
C ASP A 71 -27.06 37.40 -2.69
N CYS A 72 -26.82 36.19 -3.21
CA CYS A 72 -27.79 35.43 -3.96
C CYS A 72 -29.06 35.17 -3.12
N PRO A 73 -30.28 35.46 -3.63
CA PRO A 73 -31.52 35.17 -2.91
C PRO A 73 -31.66 33.67 -2.61
N ASN A 74 -31.31 32.79 -3.56
CA ASN A 74 -31.33 31.34 -3.34
C ASN A 74 -30.35 30.91 -2.24
N TYR A 75 -29.16 31.53 -2.15
CA TYR A 75 -28.23 31.24 -1.06
C TYR A 75 -28.83 31.62 0.29
N LYS A 76 -29.42 32.81 0.39
CA LYS A 76 -30.07 33.31 1.62
C LYS A 76 -31.20 32.40 2.07
N GLU A 77 -32.01 31.91 1.14
CA GLU A 77 -33.07 30.94 1.43
C GLU A 77 -32.52 29.62 1.96
N GLN A 78 -31.51 29.03 1.30
CA GLN A 78 -30.91 27.78 1.76
C GLN A 78 -30.20 27.94 3.10
N HIS A 79 -29.51 29.07 3.32
CA HIS A 79 -28.86 29.37 4.59
C HIS A 79 -29.90 29.50 5.72
N LYS A 80 -31.01 30.20 5.48
CA LYS A 80 -32.13 30.27 6.44
C LYS A 80 -32.70 28.88 6.74
N ARG A 81 -32.86 28.03 5.73
CA ARG A 81 -33.32 26.65 5.90
C ARG A 81 -32.37 25.85 6.78
N MET A 82 -31.06 25.92 6.53
CA MET A 82 -30.02 25.26 7.33
C MET A 82 -30.03 25.74 8.79
N LEU A 83 -30.12 27.06 9.01
CA LEU A 83 -30.21 27.62 10.36
C LEU A 83 -31.48 27.16 11.11
N ASN A 84 -32.62 27.09 10.43
CA ASN A 84 -33.86 26.61 11.03
C ASN A 84 -33.74 25.13 11.43
N LEU A 85 -33.12 24.29 10.59
CA LEU A 85 -32.84 22.90 10.90
C LEU A 85 -31.93 22.80 12.13
N ILE A 86 -30.82 23.54 12.16
CA ILE A 86 -29.91 23.61 13.30
C ILE A 86 -30.65 24.00 14.58
N ASN A 87 -31.43 25.08 14.55
CA ASN A 87 -32.17 25.55 15.71
C ASN A 87 -33.22 24.52 16.18
N GLN A 88 -33.91 23.87 15.24
CA GLN A 88 -34.87 22.81 15.56
C GLN A 88 -34.17 21.66 16.28
N TYR A 89 -33.07 21.13 15.73
CA TYR A 89 -32.35 20.02 16.34
C TYR A 89 -31.75 20.41 17.70
N SER A 90 -31.13 21.59 17.81
CA SER A 90 -30.58 22.11 19.08
C SER A 90 -31.64 22.35 20.16
N SER A 91 -32.89 22.67 19.77
CA SER A 91 -33.99 22.86 20.73
C SER A 91 -34.67 21.53 21.11
N THR A 92 -34.67 20.54 20.20
CA THR A 92 -35.25 19.21 20.44
C THR A 92 -34.31 18.23 21.13
N SER A 93 -32.99 18.52 21.14
CA SER A 93 -32.05 17.82 21.99
C SER A 93 -32.29 18.21 23.46
N LYS A 94 -33.33 17.63 24.07
CA LYS A 94 -33.35 17.54 25.53
C LYS A 94 -32.07 16.81 25.93
N PRO A 95 -31.25 17.32 26.85
CA PRO A 95 -30.25 16.49 27.50
C PRO A 95 -31.04 15.42 28.27
N THR A 96 -31.19 14.26 27.66
CA THR A 96 -31.70 13.08 28.34
C THR A 96 -30.59 12.65 29.30
N VAL A 97 -30.59 13.23 30.51
CA VAL A 97 -29.62 12.94 31.59
C VAL A 97 -29.75 11.49 32.08
N THR A 98 -30.87 10.83 31.76
CA THR A 98 -31.14 9.44 32.06
C THR A 98 -31.29 8.66 30.77
N ALA A 99 -30.30 7.82 30.45
CA ALA A 99 -30.43 6.85 29.37
C ALA A 99 -31.81 6.16 29.49
N PRO A 100 -32.65 6.17 28.44
CA PRO A 100 -33.93 5.48 28.49
C PRO A 100 -33.62 4.03 28.86
N ALA A 101 -34.31 3.49 29.88
CA ALA A 101 -34.18 2.10 30.27
C ALA A 101 -34.43 1.27 29.01
N ILE A 102 -33.37 0.64 28.51
CA ILE A 102 -33.43 -0.10 27.26
C ILE A 102 -34.41 -1.25 27.48
N HIS A 103 -35.43 -1.21 26.65
CA HIS A 103 -36.38 -2.24 26.25
C HIS A 103 -35.93 -3.69 26.48
N ASP A 104 -36.93 -4.55 26.71
CA ASP A 104 -36.82 -6.01 26.84
C ASP A 104 -35.88 -6.58 25.76
N VAL A 105 -34.90 -7.37 26.21
CA VAL A 105 -33.84 -7.99 25.39
C VAL A 105 -34.44 -8.87 24.28
N ASN A 106 -35.73 -9.21 24.38
CA ASN A 106 -36.44 -10.06 23.44
C ASN A 106 -37.22 -9.32 22.34
N GLU A 107 -37.30 -7.98 22.34
CA GLU A 107 -38.10 -7.23 21.36
C GLU A 107 -37.34 -6.84 20.08
N PHE A 108 -36.02 -7.04 20.02
CA PHE A 108 -35.26 -6.79 18.81
C PHE A 108 -35.15 -8.07 17.97
N PRO A 109 -35.92 -8.21 16.87
CA PRO A 109 -35.77 -9.37 16.00
C PRO A 109 -34.33 -9.42 15.50
N SER A 110 -33.72 -10.60 15.52
CA SER A 110 -32.38 -10.79 14.98
C SER A 110 -32.38 -10.25 13.55
N LEU A 111 -31.50 -9.27 13.27
CA LEU A 111 -31.35 -8.74 11.93
C LEU A 111 -31.14 -9.92 10.98
N PRO A 112 -31.92 -10.05 9.89
CA PRO A 112 -31.62 -11.02 8.87
C PRO A 112 -30.16 -10.80 8.47
N GLY A 113 -29.34 -11.85 8.50
CA GLY A 113 -27.92 -11.81 8.16
C GLY A 113 -27.70 -11.40 6.70
N MET A 114 -27.99 -10.15 6.36
CA MET A 114 -27.91 -9.59 5.01
C MET A 114 -26.55 -8.96 4.74
N TYR A 115 -25.61 -9.08 5.67
CA TYR A 115 -24.19 -8.92 5.40
C TYR A 115 -23.55 -10.30 5.30
N GLN A 116 -23.91 -11.08 4.28
CA GLN A 116 -22.91 -11.93 3.69
C GLN A 116 -21.81 -11.00 3.19
N ARG A 117 -20.66 -10.96 3.87
CA ARG A 117 -19.44 -10.40 3.29
C ARG A 117 -19.22 -11.11 1.96
N GLN A 118 -19.44 -10.41 0.85
CA GLN A 118 -18.96 -10.83 -0.46
C GLN A 118 -17.97 -9.78 -0.98
N PRO A 119 -16.78 -10.17 -1.46
CA PRO A 119 -16.04 -11.39 -1.12
C PRO A 119 -14.58 -11.07 -0.77
N GLN A 120 -14.03 -11.80 0.22
CA GLN A 120 -12.58 -11.87 0.43
C GLN A 120 -11.82 -12.49 -0.78
N GLN A 121 -12.54 -12.97 -1.80
CA GLN A 121 -11.97 -13.65 -2.95
C GLN A 121 -11.10 -12.75 -3.83
N LEU A 122 -11.51 -11.49 -4.11
CA LEU A 122 -10.71 -10.60 -4.98
C LEU A 122 -9.32 -10.27 -4.37
N HIS A 123 -9.24 -10.22 -3.04
CA HIS A 123 -7.97 -10.00 -2.35
C HIS A 123 -7.09 -11.27 -2.35
N ASN A 124 -7.72 -12.45 -2.26
CA ASN A 124 -6.99 -13.73 -2.27
C ASN A 124 -6.37 -14.00 -3.65
N ASP A 125 -7.08 -13.70 -4.74
CA ASP A 125 -6.56 -13.88 -6.10
C ASP A 125 -5.30 -13.04 -6.35
N ILE A 126 -5.29 -11.79 -5.87
CA ILE A 126 -4.13 -10.88 -5.98
C ILE A 126 -2.96 -11.37 -5.11
N LEU A 127 -3.24 -11.89 -3.91
CA LEU A 127 -2.20 -12.44 -3.04
C LEU A 127 -1.56 -13.69 -3.65
N ASP A 128 -2.36 -14.59 -4.23
CA ASP A 128 -1.86 -15.81 -4.87
C ASP A 128 -1.01 -15.49 -6.09
N GLU A 129 -1.39 -14.49 -6.89
CA GLU A 129 -0.58 -14.01 -8.02
C GLU A 129 0.77 -13.45 -7.55
N LEU A 130 0.76 -12.62 -6.50
CA LEU A 130 1.99 -12.08 -5.89
C LEU A 130 2.91 -13.18 -5.35
N ILE A 131 2.36 -14.16 -4.65
CA ILE A 131 3.10 -15.30 -4.09
C ILE A 131 3.73 -16.11 -5.23
N ASN A 132 2.98 -16.42 -6.28
CA ASN A 132 3.49 -17.19 -7.42
C ASN A 132 4.65 -16.48 -8.15
N VAL A 133 4.54 -15.17 -8.35
CA VAL A 133 5.61 -14.37 -8.95
C VAL A 133 6.87 -14.34 -8.07
N LEU A 134 6.70 -14.20 -6.75
CA LEU A 134 7.80 -14.23 -5.79
C LEU A 134 8.50 -15.59 -5.78
N THR A 135 7.74 -16.68 -5.67
CA THR A 135 8.27 -18.05 -5.64
C THR A 135 9.04 -18.37 -6.91
N SER A 136 8.48 -18.06 -8.09
CA SER A 136 9.17 -18.30 -9.37
C SER A 136 10.48 -17.51 -9.51
N LYS A 137 10.52 -16.27 -9.00
CA LYS A 137 11.77 -15.49 -8.98
C LYS A 137 12.79 -16.09 -8.02
N MET A 138 12.37 -16.54 -6.84
CA MET A 138 13.25 -17.18 -5.87
C MET A 138 13.86 -18.47 -6.44
N GLU A 139 13.05 -19.33 -7.07
CA GLU A 139 13.53 -20.56 -7.71
C GLU A 139 14.61 -20.29 -8.75
N LYS A 140 14.39 -19.29 -9.63
CA LYS A 140 15.39 -18.90 -10.64
C LYS A 140 16.69 -18.41 -10.03
N ILE A 141 16.62 -17.59 -8.97
CA ILE A 141 17.80 -17.09 -8.26
C ILE A 141 18.56 -18.26 -7.63
N ILE A 142 17.86 -19.20 -6.99
CA ILE A 142 18.47 -20.38 -6.36
C ILE A 142 19.13 -21.26 -7.43
N GLU A 143 18.45 -21.51 -8.56
CA GLU A 143 19.00 -22.32 -9.64
C GLU A 143 20.25 -21.69 -10.27
N GLU A 144 20.25 -20.37 -10.49
CA GLU A 144 21.39 -19.68 -11.08
C GLU A 144 22.58 -19.57 -10.11
N THR A 145 22.31 -19.32 -8.83
CA THR A 145 23.36 -19.27 -7.79
C THR A 145 23.98 -20.64 -7.55
N THR A 146 23.17 -21.70 -7.47
CA THR A 146 23.68 -23.08 -7.32
C THR A 146 24.54 -23.49 -8.52
N LYS A 147 24.10 -23.25 -9.75
CA LYS A 147 24.90 -23.52 -10.96
C LYS A 147 26.25 -22.80 -10.95
N ARG A 148 26.27 -21.51 -10.57
CA ARG A 148 27.51 -20.72 -10.47
C ARG A 148 28.44 -21.27 -9.39
N LEU A 149 27.91 -21.63 -8.22
CA LEU A 149 28.68 -22.20 -7.12
C LEU A 149 29.25 -23.57 -7.49
N PHE A 150 28.45 -24.46 -8.09
CA PHE A 150 28.91 -25.76 -8.57
C PHE A 150 30.01 -25.64 -9.62
N LYS A 151 29.86 -24.72 -10.60
CA LYS A 151 30.90 -24.48 -11.60
C LYS A 151 32.21 -24.01 -10.97
N SER A 152 32.14 -23.05 -10.04
CA SER A 152 33.32 -22.56 -9.31
C SER A 152 33.98 -23.66 -8.48
N LEU A 153 33.19 -24.50 -7.83
CA LEU A 153 33.66 -25.64 -7.04
C LEU A 153 34.33 -26.70 -7.94
N GLN A 154 33.75 -27.04 -9.09
CA GLN A 154 34.33 -27.95 -10.07
C GLN A 154 35.66 -27.42 -10.64
N GLU A 155 35.74 -26.12 -10.96
CA GLU A 155 37.00 -25.51 -11.41
C GLU A 155 38.09 -25.57 -10.34
N LYS A 156 37.73 -25.40 -9.05
CA LYS A 156 38.68 -25.55 -7.93
C LYS A 156 39.11 -27.00 -7.74
N ILE A 157 38.19 -27.97 -7.79
CA ILE A 157 38.52 -29.39 -7.69
C ILE A 157 39.47 -29.79 -8.82
N LYS A 158 39.20 -29.39 -10.06
CA LYS A 158 40.07 -29.69 -11.21
C LYS A 158 41.48 -29.08 -11.06
N LYS A 159 41.60 -27.88 -10.47
CA LYS A 159 42.90 -27.29 -10.16
C LYS A 159 43.64 -28.10 -9.10
N ILE A 160 42.93 -28.56 -8.07
CA ILE A 160 43.49 -29.41 -7.01
C ILE A 160 43.95 -30.76 -7.59
N GLU A 161 43.15 -31.42 -8.41
CA GLU A 161 43.52 -32.67 -9.10
C GLU A 161 44.78 -32.49 -9.95
N LYS A 162 44.89 -31.38 -10.70
CA LYS A 162 46.10 -31.08 -11.48
C LYS A 162 47.33 -30.87 -10.59
N THR A 163 47.17 -30.20 -9.46
CA THR A 163 48.29 -30.03 -8.50
C THR A 163 48.68 -31.35 -7.85
N ILE A 164 47.72 -32.22 -7.51
CA ILE A 164 48.00 -33.56 -6.96
C ILE A 164 48.76 -34.40 -7.98
N ALA A 165 48.30 -34.47 -9.23
CA ALA A 165 48.98 -35.20 -10.29
C ALA A 165 50.42 -34.70 -10.54
N SER A 166 50.64 -33.38 -10.43
CA SER A 166 51.97 -32.78 -10.58
C SER A 166 52.90 -33.08 -9.40
N VAL A 167 52.35 -33.26 -8.19
CA VAL A 167 53.12 -33.69 -7.00
C VAL A 167 53.42 -35.19 -7.10
N GLU A 168 52.47 -36.01 -7.53
CA GLU A 168 52.70 -37.45 -7.76
C GLU A 168 53.79 -37.70 -8.80
N SER A 169 53.90 -36.89 -9.86
CA SER A 169 55.01 -37.01 -10.82
C SER A 169 56.38 -36.64 -10.24
N LEU A 170 56.44 -35.79 -9.21
CA LEU A 170 57.70 -35.44 -8.54
C LEU A 170 58.12 -36.51 -7.52
N VAL A 171 57.17 -37.24 -6.95
CA VAL A 171 57.45 -38.32 -5.99
C VAL A 171 57.94 -39.60 -6.68
N ASN A 172 57.66 -39.77 -7.98
CA ASN A 172 58.09 -40.95 -8.75
C ASN A 172 59.47 -40.82 -9.43
N ASP A 173 60.20 -39.71 -9.28
CA ASP A 173 61.54 -39.51 -9.87
C ASP A 173 62.68 -39.71 -8.83
N ASP A 174 62.36 -39.96 -7.56
CA ASP A 174 63.31 -40.21 -6.47
C ASP A 174 63.25 -41.65 -5.92
N THR A 175 62.92 -42.65 -6.74
CA THR A 175 63.27 -44.05 -6.42
C THR A 175 64.72 -44.31 -6.79
N PHE A 176 65.59 -43.99 -5.83
CA PHE A 176 66.97 -44.44 -5.74
C PHE A 176 67.04 -45.97 -5.76
N ASP A 177 67.62 -46.50 -6.84
CA ASP A 177 67.89 -47.92 -7.10
C ASP A 177 69.00 -48.45 -6.17
N PRO A 178 68.77 -49.53 -5.40
CA PRO A 178 69.80 -50.15 -4.59
C PRO A 178 70.47 -51.30 -5.36
N THR A 179 71.68 -51.10 -5.91
CA THR A 179 72.75 -52.13 -6.04
C THR A 179 74.03 -51.58 -6.69
N SER A 180 75.20 -52.08 -6.24
CA SER A 180 76.59 -51.95 -6.76
C SER A 180 77.53 -51.27 -5.74
N ASP A 181 78.01 -51.97 -4.69
CA ASP A 181 79.14 -52.91 -4.68
C ASP A 181 80.53 -52.22 -4.64
N SER A 182 81.16 -52.25 -3.45
CA SER A 182 82.62 -52.31 -3.27
C SER A 182 82.96 -52.63 -1.81
N ASP A 183 83.59 -53.79 -1.65
CA ASP A 183 84.18 -54.41 -0.47
C ASP A 183 85.09 -53.49 0.39
N GLU A 184 85.09 -53.71 1.71
CA GLU A 184 86.34 -53.90 2.47
C GLU A 184 86.07 -54.58 3.84
N GLU A 185 86.72 -55.72 4.04
CA GLU A 185 86.81 -56.49 5.28
C GLU A 185 87.43 -55.68 6.43
N ILE A 186 87.06 -56.00 7.68
CA ILE A 186 87.96 -56.53 8.73
C ILE A 186 87.13 -56.96 9.95
N GLN A 187 86.87 -58.27 9.98
CA GLN A 187 87.19 -59.25 11.03
C GLN A 187 87.37 -58.82 12.51
N MET A 188 86.60 -59.53 13.36
CA MET A 188 86.94 -60.08 14.69
C MET A 188 87.05 -59.15 15.92
N LEU A 189 86.16 -59.39 16.88
CA LEU A 189 86.40 -60.15 18.13
C LEU A 189 85.05 -60.25 18.88
N ASN A 190 84.52 -61.45 19.07
CA ASN A 190 84.59 -62.23 20.32
C ASN A 190 84.02 -61.45 21.52
N ASP A 191 83.17 -61.96 22.38
CA ASP A 191 82.69 -63.31 22.64
C ASP A 191 81.74 -63.16 23.84
N ASN A 192 80.75 -64.06 23.95
CA ASN A 192 80.25 -64.62 25.22
C ASN A 192 79.53 -63.66 26.21
N ASN A 193 78.52 -64.09 26.96
CA ASN A 193 77.77 -65.33 27.06
C ASN A 193 76.61 -65.01 28.03
N ASN A 194 75.50 -65.71 27.81
CA ASN A 194 74.54 -66.15 28.81
C ASN A 194 73.65 -65.12 29.51
#